data_AF-A0A1G3M664-F1
#
_entry.id   AF-A0A1G3M664-F1
#
_cell.length_a   1.000
_cell.length_b   1.000
_cell.length_c   1.000
_cell.angle_alpha   90.00
_cell.angle_beta   90.00
_cell.angle_gamma   90.00
#
_symmetry.space_group_name_H-M   'P 1'
#
loop_
_entity.id
_entity.type
_entity.pdbx_description
1 polymer ?
#
loop_
_entity_poly.entity_id
_entity_poly.type
_entity_poly.pdbx_seq_one_letter_code
_entity_poly.pdbx_strand_id
1 'polypeptide(L)'
;MDEIPFGRAVAKVTGDDNGVELPDSGAAVLLGVAVRDISVEEGDATAENAFAADSAVGVLRRGQIWVQVEEAVTPDDAVFVRHTANGPLTKLGIFRTDADGGNAIALTTAKFLTSAATDGLAVLDVNLP
;
A
#
# COMPACT_ATOMS: atom_id res chain seq x y z
N MET A 1 15.76 -2.98 -7.33
CA MET A 1 14.80 -2.19 -6.53
C MET A 1 13.64 -1.92 -7.46
N ASP A 2 12.44 -2.21 -7.00
CA ASP A 2 11.23 -2.14 -7.84
C ASP A 2 10.62 -0.73 -7.79
N GLU A 3 9.79 -0.40 -8.78
CA GLU A 3 9.01 0.84 -8.77
C GLU A 3 7.95 0.80 -7.66
N ILE A 4 7.65 1.96 -7.06
CA ILE A 4 6.68 2.07 -5.97
C ILE A 4 5.46 2.88 -6.44
N PRO A 5 4.33 2.22 -6.78
CA PRO A 5 3.12 2.92 -7.17
C PRO A 5 2.58 3.81 -6.05
N PHE A 6 1.92 4.90 -6.42
CA PHE A 6 1.30 5.80 -5.44
C PHE A 6 0.14 5.13 -4.70
N GLY A 7 -0.06 5.52 -3.44
CA GLY A 7 -1.13 4.98 -2.60
C GLY A 7 -0.91 3.53 -2.18
N ARG A 8 0.29 2.96 -2.38
CA ARG A 8 0.68 1.64 -1.87
C ARG A 8 1.19 1.73 -0.46
N ALA A 9 0.84 0.74 0.36
CA ALA A 9 1.55 0.50 1.60
C ALA A 9 2.98 0.05 1.29
N VAL A 10 3.94 0.58 2.04
CA VAL A 10 5.37 0.30 1.87
C VAL A 10 5.98 -0.25 3.15
N ALA A 11 7.02 -1.06 3.01
CA ALA A 11 7.75 -1.70 4.09
C ALA A 11 9.21 -1.23 4.15
N LYS A 12 9.85 -1.47 5.30
CA LYS A 12 11.28 -1.24 5.50
C LYS A 12 12.09 -2.32 4.79
N VAL A 13 13.12 -1.90 4.05
CA VAL A 13 14.15 -2.81 3.52
C VAL A 13 14.99 -3.37 4.66
N THR A 14 15.10 -4.69 4.76
CA THR A 14 15.90 -5.34 5.81
C THR A 14 17.38 -5.00 5.67
N GLY A 15 17.97 -4.45 6.74
CA GLY A 15 19.40 -4.08 6.76
C GLY A 15 19.72 -2.69 6.20
N ASP A 16 18.71 -1.92 5.78
CA ASP A 16 18.85 -0.51 5.39
C ASP A 16 18.05 0.38 6.36
N ASP A 17 18.62 1.48 6.80
CA ASP A 17 17.95 2.43 7.70
C ASP A 17 16.95 3.33 6.98
N ASN A 18 17.15 3.59 5.68
CA ASN A 18 16.35 4.51 4.88
C ASN A 18 15.65 3.85 3.69
N GLY A 19 15.95 2.57 3.43
CA GLY A 19 15.37 1.81 2.33
C GLY A 19 13.88 1.55 2.51
N VAL A 20 13.13 1.71 1.42
CA VAL A 20 11.69 1.47 1.33
C VAL A 20 11.42 0.53 0.15
N GLU A 21 10.54 -0.46 0.37
CA GLU A 21 10.14 -1.43 -0.64
C GLU A 21 8.64 -1.75 -0.57
N LEU A 22 8.11 -2.45 -1.57
CA LEU A 22 6.79 -3.06 -1.45
C LEU A 22 6.86 -4.24 -0.46
N PRO A 23 5.81 -4.46 0.36
CA PRO A 23 5.79 -5.59 1.29
C PRO A 23 5.96 -6.92 0.54
N ASP A 24 6.88 -7.76 1.00
CA ASP A 24 7.25 -9.03 0.36
C ASP A 24 6.94 -10.27 1.22
N SER A 25 6.55 -10.05 2.48
CA SER A 25 6.36 -11.10 3.48
C SER A 25 5.37 -10.68 4.57
N GLY A 26 4.80 -11.68 5.25
CA GLY A 26 3.92 -11.46 6.43
C GLY A 26 4.65 -10.96 7.67
N ALA A 27 5.98 -10.85 7.62
CA ALA A 27 6.82 -10.27 8.67
C ALA A 27 7.33 -8.86 8.32
N ALA A 28 6.96 -8.33 7.15
CA ALA A 28 7.38 -7.02 6.69
C ALA A 28 6.96 -5.92 7.68
N VAL A 29 7.88 -5.01 7.97
CA VAL A 29 7.62 -3.86 8.85
C VAL A 29 7.07 -2.73 8.01
N LEU A 30 5.74 -2.53 8.05
CA LEU A 30 5.07 -1.45 7.32
C LEU A 30 5.49 -0.08 7.86
N LEU A 31 5.90 0.81 6.96
CA LEU A 31 6.36 2.17 7.27
C LEU A 31 5.29 3.23 7.03
N GLY A 32 4.31 2.97 6.17
CA GLY A 32 3.24 3.91 5.83
C GLY A 32 2.76 3.72 4.40
N VAL A 33 2.18 4.79 3.84
CA VAL A 33 1.62 4.80 2.49
C VAL A 33 2.39 5.77 1.60
N ALA A 34 2.76 5.33 0.40
CA ALA A 34 3.41 6.17 -0.61
C ALA A 34 2.46 7.31 -1.03
N VAL A 35 2.89 8.55 -0.79
CA VAL A 35 2.13 9.76 -1.13
C VAL A 35 2.40 10.13 -2.57
N ARG A 36 1.35 10.44 -3.33
CA ARG A 36 1.49 10.93 -4.71
C ARG A 36 2.26 12.24 -4.72
N ASP A 37 3.32 12.29 -5.50
CA ASP A 37 4.01 13.52 -5.88
C ASP A 37 3.64 13.87 -7.33
N ILE A 38 2.99 15.01 -7.53
CA ILE A 38 2.52 15.47 -8.85
C ILE A 38 3.69 15.95 -9.73
N SER A 39 4.85 16.26 -9.11
CA SER A 39 6.05 16.73 -9.82
C SER A 39 6.93 15.60 -10.34
N VAL A 40 6.70 14.37 -9.89
CA VAL A 40 7.34 13.17 -10.45
C VAL A 40 6.59 12.83 -11.74
N GLU A 41 7.29 12.86 -12.88
CA GLU A 41 6.69 12.50 -14.17
C GLU A 41 6.10 11.09 -14.09
N GLU A 42 4.85 10.99 -14.54
CA GLU A 42 4.08 9.75 -14.62
C GLU A 42 4.79 8.76 -15.56
N GLY A 43 4.86 7.48 -15.15
CA GLY A 43 5.27 6.40 -16.04
C GLY A 43 4.34 6.32 -17.26
N ASP A 44 4.77 5.62 -18.32
CA ASP A 44 4.02 5.41 -19.58
C ASP A 44 2.51 5.30 -19.35
N ALA A 45 1.68 5.89 -20.22
CA ALA A 45 0.22 6.05 -20.08
C ALA A 45 -0.58 4.74 -19.87
N THR A 46 0.10 3.60 -19.87
CA THR A 46 -0.42 2.26 -19.64
C THR A 46 -0.05 1.66 -18.26
N ALA A 47 0.86 2.28 -17.51
CA ALA A 47 1.34 1.85 -16.20
C ALA A 47 0.73 2.67 -15.05
N GLU A 48 0.73 2.11 -13.84
CA GLU A 48 0.37 2.87 -12.65
C GLU A 48 1.45 3.91 -12.35
N ASN A 49 1.05 5.13 -12.00
CA ASN A 49 2.00 6.17 -11.63
C ASN A 49 2.76 5.77 -10.36
N ALA A 50 4.09 5.82 -10.46
CA ALA A 50 4.99 5.28 -9.45
C ALA A 50 6.22 6.15 -9.26
N PHE A 51 6.84 6.02 -8.10
CA PHE A 51 8.23 6.42 -7.91
C PHE A 51 9.14 5.43 -8.64
N ALA A 52 10.07 5.95 -9.42
CA ALA A 52 11.11 5.13 -10.04
C ALA A 52 11.97 4.45 -8.97
N ALA A 53 12.56 3.31 -9.34
CA ALA A 53 13.52 2.62 -8.49
C ALA A 53 14.61 3.58 -7.97
N ASP A 54 15.01 3.39 -6.71
CA ASP A 54 16.03 4.19 -6.02
C ASP A 54 15.72 5.70 -5.87
N SER A 55 14.47 6.11 -6.09
CA SER A 55 14.02 7.48 -5.85
C SER A 55 13.56 7.71 -4.41
N ALA A 56 13.63 8.96 -3.96
CA ALA A 56 13.08 9.33 -2.66
C ALA A 56 11.54 9.25 -2.68
N VAL A 57 10.97 8.45 -1.77
CA VAL A 57 9.53 8.22 -1.66
C VAL A 57 8.97 9.02 -0.48
N GLY A 58 7.96 9.85 -0.73
CA GLY A 58 7.19 10.48 0.35
C GLY A 58 6.26 9.45 1.02
N VAL A 59 6.38 9.26 2.33
CA VAL A 59 5.60 8.25 3.08
C VAL A 59 4.74 8.90 4.16
N LEU A 60 3.42 8.68 4.09
CA LEU A 60 2.48 9.07 5.13
C LEU A 60 2.45 8.00 6.23
N ARG A 61 2.93 8.36 7.42
CA ARG A 61 2.88 7.49 8.62
C ARG A 61 1.60 7.67 9.44
N ARG A 62 1.07 8.89 9.48
CA ARG A 62 -0.13 9.23 10.26
C ARG A 62 -1.02 10.22 9.52
N GLY A 63 -2.32 9.94 9.47
CA GLY A 63 -3.34 10.79 8.85
C GLY A 63 -4.20 10.03 7.84
N GLN A 64 -5.00 10.77 7.09
CA GLN A 64 -5.95 10.23 6.13
C GLN A 64 -5.41 10.32 4.70
N ILE A 65 -5.59 9.25 3.93
CA ILE A 65 -5.16 9.17 2.53
C ILE A 65 -6.16 8.36 1.71
N TRP A 66 -6.34 8.75 0.45
CA TRP A 66 -7.10 7.95 -0.51
C TRP A 66 -6.23 6.82 -1.06
N VAL A 67 -6.72 5.59 -0.96
CA VAL A 67 -6.02 4.39 -1.42
C VAL A 67 -6.93 3.54 -2.29
N GLN A 68 -6.34 2.83 -3.24
CA GLN A 68 -7.05 1.83 -4.02
C GLN A 68 -7.21 0.54 -3.21
N VAL A 69 -8.39 -0.08 -3.30
CA VAL A 69 -8.68 -1.36 -2.65
C VAL A 69 -8.73 -2.51 -3.65
N GLU A 70 -8.25 -3.68 -3.23
CA GLU A 70 -8.23 -4.91 -4.03
C GLU A 70 -9.59 -5.59 -4.09
N GLU A 71 -10.43 -5.36 -3.10
CA GLU A 71 -11.78 -5.92 -2.97
C GLU A 71 -12.75 -4.89 -2.42
N ALA A 72 -14.04 -5.21 -2.37
CA ALA A 72 -15.02 -4.32 -1.77
C ALA A 72 -14.72 -4.13 -0.27
N VAL A 73 -14.68 -2.88 0.19
CA VAL A 73 -14.43 -2.54 1.59
C VAL A 73 -15.56 -1.70 2.18
N THR A 74 -15.68 -1.75 3.49
CA THR A 74 -16.58 -0.95 4.33
C THR A 74 -15.81 -0.43 5.55
N PRO A 75 -16.34 0.59 6.25
CA PRO A 75 -15.66 1.14 7.43
C PRO A 75 -15.48 0.18 8.62
N ASP A 76 -16.19 -0.94 8.65
CA ASP A 76 -16.09 -1.93 9.74
C ASP A 76 -15.10 -3.06 9.43
N ASP A 77 -14.59 -3.12 8.20
CA ASP A 77 -13.64 -4.15 7.79
C ASP A 77 -12.26 -3.92 8.39
N ALA A 78 -11.57 -5.03 8.66
CA ALA A 78 -10.17 -4.99 9.04
C ALA A 78 -9.32 -4.52 7.85
N VAL A 79 -8.18 -3.87 8.14
CA VAL A 79 -7.26 -3.41 7.10
C VAL A 79 -6.12 -4.43 6.97
N PHE A 80 -5.99 -4.99 5.78
CA PHE A 80 -4.89 -5.86 5.40
C PHE A 80 -4.17 -5.30 4.17
N VAL A 81 -2.89 -5.66 4.04
CA VAL A 81 -2.02 -5.23 2.95
C VAL A 81 -1.45 -6.46 2.26
N ARG A 82 -1.58 -6.56 0.93
CA ARG A 82 -0.99 -7.66 0.18
C ARG A 82 0.54 -7.59 0.19
N HIS A 83 1.18 -8.71 0.50
CA HIS A 83 2.63 -8.86 0.40
C HIS A 83 3.06 -10.01 -0.52
N THR A 84 2.15 -10.91 -0.90
CA THR A 84 2.44 -12.00 -1.82
C THR A 84 1.37 -12.06 -2.90
N ALA A 85 1.77 -12.20 -4.16
CA ALA A 85 0.83 -12.33 -5.27
C ALA A 85 0.06 -13.66 -5.19
N ASN A 86 -1.24 -13.63 -5.50
CA ASN A 86 -2.09 -14.82 -5.50
C ASN A 86 -3.01 -14.84 -6.73
N GLY A 87 -2.64 -15.62 -7.76
CA GLY A 87 -3.38 -15.68 -9.01
C GLY A 87 -3.44 -14.31 -9.72
N PRO A 88 -4.64 -13.76 -10.01
CA PRO A 88 -4.78 -12.44 -10.65
C PRO A 88 -4.46 -11.27 -9.71
N LEU A 89 -4.30 -11.52 -8.41
CA LEU A 89 -4.07 -10.50 -7.39
C LEU A 89 -2.56 -10.27 -7.22
N THR A 90 -2.01 -9.41 -8.08
CA THR A 90 -0.55 -9.21 -8.22
C THR A 90 -0.04 -7.88 -7.64
N LYS A 91 -0.94 -6.97 -7.24
CA LYS A 91 -0.59 -5.63 -6.78
C LYS A 91 -0.09 -5.65 -5.33
N LEU A 92 1.21 -5.70 -5.11
CA LEU A 92 1.78 -5.65 -3.75
C LEU A 92 1.54 -4.28 -3.11
N GLY A 93 1.37 -4.25 -1.79
CA GLY A 93 1.07 -3.02 -1.05
C GLY A 93 -0.38 -2.52 -1.22
N ILE A 94 -1.24 -3.23 -1.95
CA ILE A 94 -2.67 -2.89 -2.06
C ILE A 94 -3.44 -3.26 -0.79
N PHE A 95 -4.51 -2.53 -0.52
CA PHE A 95 -5.34 -2.70 0.67
C PHE A 95 -6.52 -3.64 0.42
N ARG A 96 -6.89 -4.37 1.47
CA ARG A 96 -7.95 -5.37 1.44
C ARG A 96 -8.52 -5.64 2.84
N THR A 97 -9.44 -6.60 2.94
CA THR A 97 -10.19 -6.89 4.17
C THR A 97 -9.75 -8.13 4.94
N ASP A 98 -8.98 -9.03 4.31
CA ASP A 98 -8.56 -10.29 4.91
C ASP A 98 -7.10 -10.68 4.65
N ALA A 99 -6.68 -11.81 5.23
CA ALA A 99 -5.33 -12.34 5.11
C ALA A 99 -5.07 -13.11 3.80
N ASP A 100 -6.09 -13.44 3.00
CA ASP A 100 -5.97 -14.25 1.77
C ASP A 100 -5.10 -15.49 1.92
N GLY A 101 -5.43 -16.34 2.89
CA GLY A 101 -4.64 -17.54 3.18
C GLY A 101 -3.21 -17.27 3.64
N GLY A 102 -2.91 -16.06 4.13
CA GLY A 102 -1.58 -15.65 4.59
C GLY A 102 -0.74 -14.88 3.54
N ASN A 103 -1.35 -14.43 2.45
CA ASN A 103 -0.70 -13.61 1.42
C ASN A 103 -0.81 -12.09 1.69
N ALA A 104 -1.49 -11.72 2.78
CA ALA A 104 -1.62 -10.35 3.25
C ALA A 104 -1.37 -10.23 4.76
N ILE A 105 -0.83 -9.07 5.16
CA ILE A 105 -0.47 -8.73 6.52
C ILE A 105 -1.48 -7.76 7.12
N ALA A 106 -1.87 -7.96 8.37
CA ALA A 106 -2.79 -7.08 9.07
C ALA A 106 -2.12 -5.74 9.41
N LEU A 107 -2.77 -4.63 9.08
CA LEU A 107 -2.40 -3.28 9.50
C LEU A 107 -3.36 -2.81 10.59
N THR A 108 -3.15 -3.28 11.81
CA THR A 108 -4.07 -3.01 12.94
C THR A 108 -4.08 -1.56 13.41
N THR A 109 -3.14 -0.75 12.92
CA THR A 109 -3.02 0.69 13.20
C THR A 109 -3.69 1.54 12.13
N ALA A 110 -4.57 0.97 11.30
CA ALA A 110 -5.31 1.70 10.28
C ALA A 110 -6.78 1.30 10.25
N LYS A 111 -7.61 2.17 9.66
CA LYS A 111 -9.06 1.94 9.49
C LYS A 111 -9.58 2.55 8.19
N PHE A 112 -10.44 1.83 7.48
CA PHE A 112 -11.21 2.41 6.38
C PHE A 112 -12.27 3.39 6.92
N LEU A 113 -12.37 4.58 6.34
CA LEU A 113 -13.36 5.59 6.70
C LEU A 113 -14.53 5.65 5.71
N THR A 114 -14.34 5.12 4.49
CA THR A 114 -15.38 5.08 3.45
C THR A 114 -15.46 3.70 2.84
N SER A 115 -16.62 3.35 2.28
CA SER A 115 -16.76 2.15 1.46
C SER A 115 -16.26 2.38 0.03
N ALA A 116 -15.80 1.31 -0.61
CA ALA A 116 -15.46 1.28 -2.03
C ALA A 116 -15.74 -0.10 -2.61
N ALA A 117 -16.02 -0.17 -3.91
CA ALA A 117 -16.03 -1.43 -4.65
C ALA A 117 -14.59 -1.88 -4.95
N THR A 118 -14.42 -3.12 -5.40
CA THR A 118 -13.18 -3.65 -5.99
C THR A 118 -12.54 -2.64 -6.97
N ASP A 119 -11.23 -2.44 -6.85
CA ASP A 119 -10.43 -1.45 -7.58
C ASP A 119 -10.83 0.03 -7.37
N GLY A 120 -11.80 0.31 -6.49
CA GLY A 120 -12.23 1.65 -6.12
C GLY A 120 -11.31 2.34 -5.14
N LEU A 121 -11.61 3.61 -4.86
CA LEU A 121 -10.87 4.43 -3.90
C LEU A 121 -11.61 4.52 -2.57
N ALA A 122 -10.91 4.21 -1.49
CA ALA A 122 -11.39 4.38 -0.12
C ALA A 122 -10.47 5.34 0.66
N VAL A 123 -11.04 6.10 1.60
CA VAL A 123 -10.26 6.85 2.57
C VAL A 123 -9.77 5.90 3.65
N LEU A 124 -8.47 5.88 3.86
CA LEU A 124 -7.79 5.14 4.91
C LEU A 124 -7.22 6.12 5.94
N ASP A 125 -7.54 5.92 7.21
CA ASP A 125 -6.85 6.56 8.33
C ASP A 125 -5.71 5.65 8.79
N VAL A 126 -4.49 6.17 8.78
CA VAL A 126 -3.28 5.44 9.18
C VAL A 126 -2.73 6.09 10.45
N ASN A 127 -2.28 5.27 11.41
CA ASN A 127 -1.73 5.74 12.67
C ASN A 127 -0.51 4.89 13.10
N LEU A 128 0.53 4.89 12.29
CA LEU A 128 1.79 4.22 12.64
C LEU A 128 2.60 5.05 13.66
N PRO A 129 3.36 4.39 14.55
CA PRO A 129 4.19 5.06 15.56
C PRO A 129 5.35 5.86 14.97
#